data_AF-A0A544T5F7-F1
#
_entry.id   AF-A0A544T5F7-F1
#
_cell.length_a   1.000
_cell.length_b   1.000
_cell.length_c   1.000
_cell.angle_alpha   90.00
_cell.angle_beta   90.00
_cell.angle_gamma   90.00
#
_symmetry.space_group_name_H-M   'P 1'
#
loop_
_entity.id
_entity.type
_entity.pdbx_description
1 polymer ?
#
loop_
_entity_poly.entity_id
_entity_poly.type
_entity_poly.pdbx_seq_one_letter_code
_entity_poly.pdbx_strand_id
1 'polypeptide(L)'
;MMCDLETGICGPAGEGNSEMELIDLTAPTKKIDLYYVTDPICSHCWALEPTLRKFLEEYGQYINLHTLMGGLLEKWDGFADVSNGISGPGDVAGHWREVGDHTRMPIDGSFWFEDPVTSSYIPSRVYKVVQQKDASLAPVFLRKAREAVFPFNKNISNDQLLIDIVNSIGLNGEEIVKESHLPAAQESLQEDFIMAGRLGVRGFPTIIFLNEEQKGVKVVGARPYDNYVQALKQILPEENIQPKAINTLQHVLQKEGLLFSREIEELYNLAQQDVAAFVEKELAADSYIVEEVLGEKYIQLNQ
;
A
#
# COMPACT_ATOMS: atom_id res chain seq x y z
N MET A 1 47.20 -14.51 17.19
CA MET A 1 46.63 -13.92 18.42
C MET A 1 47.81 -13.33 19.18
N MET A 2 47.90 -12.00 19.23
CA MET A 2 48.90 -11.31 20.04
C MET A 2 48.19 -10.72 21.24
N CYS A 3 48.78 -10.87 22.43
CA CYS A 3 48.32 -10.18 23.62
C CYS A 3 49.26 -9.00 23.89
N ASP A 4 48.71 -7.79 23.87
CA ASP A 4 49.42 -6.55 24.15
C ASP A 4 49.32 -6.25 25.65
N LEU A 5 50.46 -6.13 26.31
CA LEU A 5 50.55 -5.91 27.76
C LEU A 5 50.37 -4.43 28.16
N GLU A 6 50.51 -3.48 27.23
CA GLU A 6 50.27 -2.05 27.48
C GLU A 6 48.79 -1.70 27.31
N THR A 7 48.12 -2.25 26.29
CA THR A 7 46.70 -1.95 26.02
C THR A 7 45.74 -2.98 26.63
N GLY A 8 46.23 -4.16 27.02
CA GLY A 8 45.41 -5.25 27.59
C GLY A 8 44.57 -6.02 26.56
N ILE A 9 44.75 -5.76 25.27
CA ILE A 9 43.98 -6.38 24.17
C ILE A 9 44.66 -7.70 23.76
N CYS A 10 43.89 -8.79 23.66
CA CYS A 10 44.38 -10.03 23.04
C CYS A 10 43.53 -10.42 21.82
N GLY A 11 44.10 -10.26 20.62
CA GLY A 11 43.36 -10.34 19.36
C GLY A 11 44.23 -10.46 18.10
N PRO A 12 43.65 -10.34 16.89
CA PRO A 12 44.38 -10.22 15.62
C PRO A 12 45.27 -8.97 15.62
N ALA A 13 46.48 -9.07 15.05
CA ALA A 13 47.41 -7.94 15.03
C ALA A 13 46.93 -6.88 14.03
N GLY A 14 46.68 -5.65 14.49
CA GLY A 14 46.33 -4.50 13.64
C GLY A 14 44.95 -3.88 13.88
N GLU A 15 44.11 -4.44 14.76
CA GLU A 15 42.86 -3.81 15.19
C GLU A 15 43.15 -2.90 16.41
N GLY A 16 43.11 -1.60 16.18
CA GLY A 16 43.62 -0.58 17.10
C GLY A 16 42.61 -0.08 18.14
N ASN A 17 43.12 0.21 19.34
CA ASN A 17 43.08 1.48 20.08
C ASN A 17 41.77 2.31 20.19
N SER A 18 40.58 1.75 20.03
CA SER A 18 39.37 2.39 20.58
C SER A 18 39.09 1.84 21.98
N GLU A 19 39.29 2.66 23.03
CA GLU A 19 39.05 2.24 24.43
C GLU A 19 37.59 1.89 24.72
N MET A 20 36.64 2.40 23.93
CA MET A 20 35.22 2.08 24.03
C MET A 20 34.57 2.13 22.65
N GLU A 21 33.96 1.03 22.23
CA GLU A 21 33.05 0.96 21.10
C GLU A 21 31.62 0.93 21.65
N LEU A 22 30.77 1.86 21.19
CA LEU A 22 29.36 1.85 21.53
C LEU A 22 28.68 0.73 20.75
N ILE A 23 28.45 -0.40 21.42
CA ILE A 23 27.64 -1.48 20.88
C ILE A 23 26.19 -1.21 21.29
N ASP A 24 25.38 -0.73 20.35
CA ASP A 24 23.94 -0.59 20.54
C ASP A 24 23.23 -1.91 20.21
N LEU A 25 22.89 -2.66 21.27
CA LEU A 25 22.12 -3.91 21.20
C LEU A 25 20.62 -3.68 21.42
N THR A 26 20.10 -2.47 21.17
CA THR A 26 18.71 -2.13 21.49
C THR A 26 17.73 -3.18 20.98
N ALA A 27 16.87 -3.62 21.90
CA ALA A 27 15.82 -4.61 21.69
C ALA A 27 15.03 -4.29 20.40
N PRO A 28 14.50 -5.31 19.70
CA PRO A 28 13.71 -5.09 18.49
C PRO A 28 12.68 -4.00 18.74
N THR A 29 12.67 -2.99 17.88
CA THR A 29 11.72 -1.88 17.91
C THR A 29 10.33 -2.42 18.19
N LYS A 30 9.68 -2.01 19.29
CA LYS A 30 8.33 -2.48 19.61
C LYS A 30 7.42 -2.18 18.42
N LYS A 31 6.80 -3.23 17.91
CA LYS A 31 5.87 -3.13 16.80
C LYS A 31 4.44 -3.15 17.31
N ILE A 32 3.62 -2.32 16.70
CA ILE A 32 2.17 -2.32 16.90
C ILE A 32 1.50 -2.90 15.67
N ASP A 33 0.31 -3.46 15.83
CA ASP A 33 -0.47 -3.92 14.69
C ASP A 33 -1.19 -2.75 14.04
N LEU A 34 -1.06 -2.63 12.71
CA LEU A 34 -1.82 -1.69 11.91
C LEU A 34 -2.72 -2.46 10.97
N TYR A 35 -4.03 -2.42 11.21
CA TYR A 35 -5.03 -2.99 10.31
C TYR A 35 -5.47 -1.95 9.30
N TYR A 36 -5.14 -2.17 8.02
CA TYR A 36 -5.62 -1.37 6.90
C TYR A 36 -6.79 -2.10 6.23
N VAL A 37 -8.01 -1.63 6.49
CA VAL A 37 -9.22 -2.20 5.90
C VAL A 37 -9.59 -1.41 4.66
N THR A 38 -9.65 -2.12 3.53
CA THR A 38 -9.70 -1.50 2.21
C THR A 38 -10.43 -2.37 1.19
N ASP A 39 -10.70 -1.84 0.00
CA ASP A 39 -11.23 -2.62 -1.14
C ASP A 39 -10.45 -2.30 -2.44
N PRO A 40 -10.37 -3.23 -3.41
CA PRO A 40 -9.72 -3.00 -4.72
C PRO A 40 -10.33 -1.88 -5.56
N ILE A 41 -11.64 -1.63 -5.47
CA ILE A 41 -12.35 -0.59 -6.25
C ILE A 41 -12.76 0.64 -5.43
N CYS A 42 -12.23 0.78 -4.22
CA CYS A 42 -12.46 1.95 -3.38
C CYS A 42 -11.59 3.14 -3.85
N SER A 43 -12.19 4.14 -4.50
CA SER A 43 -11.49 5.34 -5.01
C SER A 43 -10.75 6.12 -3.92
N HIS A 44 -11.35 6.27 -2.74
CA HIS A 44 -10.70 6.91 -1.60
C HIS A 44 -9.52 6.08 -1.03
N CYS A 45 -9.52 4.77 -1.25
CA CYS A 45 -8.44 3.89 -0.83
C CYS A 45 -7.24 4.02 -1.77
N TRP A 46 -7.48 4.19 -3.07
CA TRP A 46 -6.47 4.58 -4.05
C TRP A 46 -5.91 5.98 -3.76
N ALA A 47 -6.80 6.94 -3.49
CA ALA A 47 -6.41 8.29 -3.11
C ALA A 47 -5.53 8.38 -1.85
N LEU A 48 -5.60 7.39 -0.96
CA LEU A 48 -4.81 7.31 0.26
C LEU A 48 -3.38 6.80 0.02
N GLU A 49 -3.10 6.14 -1.11
CA GLU A 49 -1.81 5.47 -1.34
C GLU A 49 -0.58 6.39 -1.17
N PRO A 50 -0.53 7.63 -1.70
CA PRO A 50 0.61 8.53 -1.48
C PRO A 50 0.94 8.72 0.00
N THR A 51 -0.09 9.04 0.79
CA THR A 51 0.02 9.35 2.22
C THR A 51 0.40 8.11 3.03
N LEU A 52 -0.27 6.98 2.76
CA LEU A 52 0.00 5.73 3.48
C LEU A 52 1.39 5.18 3.16
N ARG A 53 1.82 5.28 1.90
CA ARG A 53 3.16 4.88 1.46
C ARG A 53 4.24 5.66 2.19
N LYS A 54 4.14 6.99 2.22
CA LYS A 54 5.06 7.84 2.98
C LYS A 54 5.11 7.45 4.45
N PHE A 55 3.95 7.29 5.07
CA PHE A 55 3.85 6.89 6.46
C PHE A 55 4.54 5.54 6.73
N LEU A 56 4.38 4.55 5.84
CA LEU A 56 5.00 3.23 5.98
C LEU A 56 6.50 3.24 5.67
N GLU A 57 6.99 4.08 4.76
CA GLU A 57 8.44 4.26 4.52
C GLU A 57 9.13 4.89 5.74
N GLU A 58 8.48 5.84 6.41
CA GLU A 58 9.05 6.55 7.56
C GLU A 58 8.88 5.79 8.89
N TYR A 59 7.75 5.11 9.09
CA TYR A 59 7.38 4.50 10.37
C TYR A 59 7.15 2.99 10.33
N GLY A 60 7.35 2.34 9.18
CA GLY A 60 7.12 0.90 9.01
C GLY A 60 7.92 0.01 9.98
N GLN A 61 9.06 0.49 10.52
CA GLN A 61 9.80 -0.23 11.57
C GLN A 61 9.01 -0.46 12.85
N TYR A 62 8.01 0.38 13.14
CA TYR A 62 7.15 0.28 14.31
C TYR A 62 5.86 -0.50 14.05
N ILE A 63 5.68 -1.05 12.84
CA ILE A 63 4.37 -1.52 12.36
C ILE A 63 4.43 -2.97 11.88
N ASN A 64 3.44 -3.76 12.29
CA ASN A 64 3.01 -4.98 11.64
C ASN A 64 1.76 -4.66 10.82
N LEU A 65 1.90 -4.58 9.50
CA LEU A 65 0.80 -4.21 8.61
C LEU A 65 -0.08 -5.44 8.32
N HIS A 66 -1.36 -5.34 8.65
CA HIS A 66 -2.40 -6.31 8.31
C HIS A 66 -3.39 -5.67 7.35
N THR A 67 -3.36 -6.07 6.08
CA THR A 67 -4.33 -5.56 5.10
C THR A 67 -5.52 -6.51 5.01
N LEU A 68 -6.73 -5.98 5.25
CA LEU A 68 -7.99 -6.72 5.22
C LEU A 68 -8.85 -6.25 4.04
N MET A 69 -9.38 -7.21 3.27
CA MET A 69 -10.33 -6.91 2.20
C MET A 69 -11.72 -6.69 2.80
N GLY A 70 -12.28 -5.50 2.56
CA GLY A 70 -13.50 -5.02 3.19
C GLY A 70 -14.79 -5.39 2.46
N GLY A 71 -14.71 -5.69 1.16
CA GLY A 71 -15.85 -6.15 0.37
C GLY A 71 -16.86 -5.04 0.08
N LEU A 72 -16.50 -4.11 -0.82
CA LEU A 72 -17.36 -2.99 -1.22
C LEU A 72 -18.54 -3.44 -2.10
N LEU A 73 -18.32 -4.37 -3.03
CA LEU A 73 -19.32 -4.79 -4.02
C LEU A 73 -19.27 -6.31 -4.23
N GLU A 74 -20.20 -7.05 -3.61
CA GLU A 74 -20.35 -8.49 -3.89
C GLU A 74 -20.86 -8.73 -5.31
N LYS A 75 -21.98 -8.06 -5.65
CA LYS A 75 -22.66 -8.08 -6.94
C LYS A 75 -23.59 -6.88 -7.02
N TRP A 76 -23.98 -6.46 -8.22
CA TRP A 76 -24.92 -5.35 -8.42
C TRP A 76 -26.35 -5.65 -7.99
N ASP A 77 -26.78 -6.91 -8.14
CA ASP A 77 -28.13 -7.34 -7.73
C ASP A 77 -28.30 -7.21 -6.20
N GLY A 78 -29.16 -6.28 -5.79
CA GLY A 78 -29.40 -5.96 -4.38
C GLY A 78 -28.40 -4.98 -3.77
N PHE A 79 -27.44 -4.45 -4.53
CA PHE A 79 -26.52 -3.42 -4.07
C PHE A 79 -27.13 -2.02 -4.16
N ALA A 80 -26.96 -1.24 -3.10
CA ALA A 80 -27.21 0.20 -3.11
C ALA A 80 -26.37 0.88 -2.03
N ASP A 81 -25.57 1.87 -2.43
CA ASP A 81 -24.96 2.82 -1.50
C ASP A 81 -25.82 4.08 -1.46
N VAL A 82 -26.84 4.03 -0.60
CA VAL A 82 -27.83 5.10 -0.45
C VAL A 82 -27.18 6.40 0.04
N SER A 83 -26.14 6.32 0.87
CA SER A 83 -25.42 7.49 1.38
C SER A 83 -24.74 8.28 0.27
N ASN A 84 -24.21 7.58 -0.73
CA ASN A 84 -23.51 8.20 -1.85
C ASN A 84 -24.38 8.31 -3.11
N GLY A 85 -25.61 7.78 -3.09
CA GLY A 85 -26.52 7.86 -4.24
C GLY A 85 -26.17 6.87 -5.37
N ILE A 86 -25.44 5.79 -5.06
CA ILE A 86 -25.03 4.77 -6.04
C ILE A 86 -26.04 3.63 -6.02
N SER A 87 -26.74 3.46 -7.13
CA SER A 87 -27.70 2.38 -7.37
C SER A 87 -27.28 1.43 -8.49
N GLY A 88 -26.28 1.84 -9.28
CA GLY A 88 -25.71 1.02 -10.36
C GLY A 88 -24.35 1.53 -10.82
N PRO A 89 -23.75 0.84 -11.81
CA PRO A 89 -22.39 1.16 -12.29
C PRO A 89 -22.24 2.61 -12.78
N GLY A 90 -23.23 3.13 -13.50
CA GLY A 90 -23.15 4.48 -14.07
C GLY A 90 -23.05 5.60 -13.04
N ASP A 91 -23.59 5.39 -11.83
CA ASP A 91 -23.49 6.36 -10.73
C ASP A 91 -22.05 6.45 -10.19
N VAL A 92 -21.27 5.36 -10.29
CA VAL A 92 -19.89 5.28 -9.79
C VAL A 92 -18.94 6.20 -10.57
N ALA A 93 -19.15 6.32 -11.88
CA ALA A 93 -18.27 7.11 -12.76
C ALA A 93 -18.13 8.57 -12.29
N GLY A 94 -19.25 9.20 -11.92
CA GLY A 94 -19.26 10.58 -11.42
C GLY A 94 -18.46 10.74 -10.13
N HIS A 95 -18.66 9.85 -9.16
CA HIS A 95 -17.94 9.87 -7.89
C HIS A 95 -16.44 9.63 -8.06
N TRP A 96 -16.06 8.74 -8.96
CA TRP A 96 -14.66 8.45 -9.24
C TRP A 96 -13.94 9.66 -9.81
N ARG A 97 -14.55 10.33 -10.78
CA ARG A 97 -14.02 11.58 -11.33
C ARG A 97 -13.88 12.67 -10.26
N GLU A 98 -14.89 12.85 -9.41
CA GLU A 98 -14.84 13.85 -8.33
C GLU A 98 -13.67 13.60 -7.35
N VAL A 99 -13.42 12.33 -7.02
CA VAL A 99 -12.25 11.96 -6.19
C VAL A 99 -10.94 12.21 -6.94
N GLY A 100 -10.86 11.88 -8.23
CA GLY A 100 -9.69 12.16 -9.06
C GLY A 100 -9.35 13.65 -9.09
N ASP A 101 -10.34 14.49 -9.40
CA ASP A 101 -10.20 15.95 -9.45
C ASP A 101 -9.77 16.53 -8.09
N HIS A 102 -10.30 16.00 -6.98
CA HIS A 102 -9.97 16.49 -5.64
C HIS A 102 -8.56 16.07 -5.17
N THR A 103 -8.14 14.84 -5.52
CA THR A 103 -6.94 14.21 -4.92
C THR A 103 -5.72 14.24 -5.84
N ARG A 104 -5.95 14.49 -7.14
CA ARG A 104 -4.98 14.36 -8.25
C ARG A 104 -4.38 12.97 -8.43
N MET A 105 -4.93 11.96 -7.75
CA MET A 105 -4.65 10.58 -8.12
C MET A 105 -5.41 10.27 -9.42
N PRO A 106 -4.79 9.55 -10.37
CA PRO A 106 -5.39 9.33 -11.68
C PRO A 106 -6.59 8.40 -11.57
N ILE A 107 -7.78 8.97 -11.78
CA ILE A 107 -9.07 8.30 -11.73
C ILE A 107 -10.00 8.99 -12.74
N ASP A 108 -10.57 8.25 -13.69
CA ASP A 108 -11.56 8.78 -14.63
C ASP A 108 -12.94 8.15 -14.43
N GLY A 109 -12.99 6.83 -14.24
CA GLY A 109 -14.24 6.10 -13.99
C GLY A 109 -15.17 5.97 -15.21
N SER A 110 -14.80 6.50 -16.38
CA SER A 110 -15.66 6.40 -17.57
C SER A 110 -15.92 4.95 -18.02
N PHE A 111 -15.00 4.03 -17.74
CA PHE A 111 -15.16 2.61 -18.10
C PHE A 111 -16.35 1.93 -17.42
N TRP A 112 -16.88 2.49 -16.32
CA TRP A 112 -18.09 2.00 -15.67
C TRP A 112 -19.34 2.03 -16.59
N PHE A 113 -19.32 2.82 -17.67
CA PHE A 113 -20.38 2.82 -18.67
C PHE A 113 -20.25 1.72 -19.74
N GLU A 114 -19.05 1.16 -19.93
CA GLU A 114 -18.73 0.25 -21.03
C GLU A 114 -18.42 -1.17 -20.56
N ASP A 115 -17.52 -1.32 -19.58
CA ASP A 115 -17.03 -2.59 -19.04
C ASP A 115 -16.94 -2.54 -17.50
N PRO A 116 -18.07 -2.38 -16.79
CA PRO A 116 -18.06 -2.17 -15.35
C PRO A 116 -17.52 -3.40 -14.59
N VAL A 117 -16.83 -3.14 -13.48
CA VAL A 117 -16.50 -4.19 -12.51
C VAL A 117 -17.80 -4.79 -11.99
N THR A 118 -17.92 -6.12 -12.07
CA THR A 118 -19.15 -6.82 -11.67
C THR A 118 -19.14 -7.18 -10.19
N SER A 119 -17.95 -7.34 -9.61
CA SER A 119 -17.73 -7.69 -8.22
C SER A 119 -16.33 -7.29 -7.77
N SER A 120 -16.22 -6.61 -6.63
CA SER A 120 -14.95 -6.40 -5.94
C SER A 120 -14.50 -7.64 -5.16
N TYR A 121 -15.40 -8.60 -4.93
CA TYR A 121 -15.07 -9.84 -4.22
C TYR A 121 -14.17 -10.75 -5.07
N ILE A 122 -14.30 -10.73 -6.40
CA ILE A 122 -13.43 -11.50 -7.31
C ILE A 122 -11.95 -11.14 -7.10
N PRO A 123 -11.50 -9.89 -7.31
CA PRO A 123 -10.11 -9.52 -7.06
C PRO A 123 -9.74 -9.64 -5.57
N SER A 124 -10.69 -9.45 -4.64
CA SER A 124 -10.44 -9.65 -3.20
C SER A 124 -10.12 -11.11 -2.86
N ARG A 125 -10.80 -12.09 -3.48
CA ARG A 125 -10.49 -13.51 -3.29
C ARG A 125 -9.15 -13.88 -3.92
N VAL A 126 -8.81 -13.33 -5.08
CA VAL A 126 -7.47 -13.49 -5.66
C VAL A 126 -6.41 -12.97 -4.69
N TYR A 127 -6.62 -11.78 -4.10
CA TYR A 127 -5.75 -11.24 -3.06
C TYR A 127 -5.59 -12.21 -1.87
N LYS A 128 -6.68 -12.83 -1.38
CA LYS A 128 -6.59 -13.81 -0.28
C LYS A 128 -5.78 -15.05 -0.66
N VAL A 129 -5.97 -15.58 -1.86
CA VAL A 129 -5.18 -16.74 -2.33
C VAL A 129 -3.71 -16.36 -2.47
N VAL A 130 -3.39 -15.20 -3.07
CA VAL A 130 -2.02 -14.68 -3.13
C VAL A 130 -1.43 -14.56 -1.71
N GLN A 131 -2.17 -13.99 -0.76
CA GLN A 131 -1.73 -13.82 0.62
C GLN A 131 -1.41 -15.15 1.32
N GLN A 132 -2.18 -16.21 1.03
CA GLN A 132 -1.93 -17.55 1.57
C GLN A 132 -0.70 -18.22 0.97
N LYS A 133 -0.41 -17.97 -0.32
CA LYS A 133 0.76 -18.52 -1.01
C LYS A 133 2.04 -17.75 -0.66
N ASP A 134 1.97 -16.43 -0.68
CA ASP A 134 3.03 -15.51 -0.30
C ASP A 134 2.44 -14.18 0.19
N ALA A 135 2.48 -13.98 1.51
CA ALA A 135 1.97 -12.78 2.15
C ALA A 135 2.67 -11.49 1.69
N SER A 136 3.92 -11.57 1.23
CA SER A 136 4.68 -10.41 0.74
C SER A 136 4.23 -9.93 -0.63
N LEU A 137 3.64 -10.82 -1.44
CA LEU A 137 3.16 -10.51 -2.79
C LEU A 137 1.72 -10.02 -2.83
N ALA A 138 0.93 -10.21 -1.76
CA ALA A 138 -0.46 -9.77 -1.73
C ALA A 138 -0.61 -8.24 -1.86
N PRO A 139 0.17 -7.40 -1.16
CA PRO A 139 0.16 -5.96 -1.39
C PRO A 139 0.56 -5.56 -2.81
N VAL A 140 1.51 -6.29 -3.42
CA VAL A 140 1.96 -6.07 -4.81
C VAL A 140 0.84 -6.37 -5.79
N PHE A 141 0.12 -7.49 -5.60
CA PHE A 141 -1.08 -7.81 -6.37
C PHE A 141 -2.15 -6.71 -6.24
N LEU A 142 -2.44 -6.26 -5.01
CA LEU A 142 -3.44 -5.22 -4.78
C LEU A 142 -3.09 -3.92 -5.50
N ARG A 143 -1.81 -3.49 -5.41
CA ARG A 143 -1.31 -2.32 -6.13
C ARG A 143 -1.52 -2.45 -7.64
N LYS A 144 -1.11 -3.57 -8.25
CA LYS A 144 -1.27 -3.80 -9.69
C LYS A 144 -2.74 -3.86 -10.13
N ALA A 145 -3.62 -4.47 -9.33
CA ALA A 145 -5.06 -4.46 -9.61
C ALA A 145 -5.64 -3.05 -9.56
N ARG A 146 -5.17 -2.21 -8.62
CA ARG A 146 -5.57 -0.80 -8.53
C ARG A 146 -5.08 0.03 -9.70
N GLU A 147 -3.82 -0.13 -10.08
CA GLU A 147 -3.28 0.49 -11.30
C GLU A 147 -4.12 0.08 -12.52
N ALA A 148 -4.47 -1.21 -12.65
CA ALA A 148 -5.30 -1.67 -13.76
C ALA A 148 -6.66 -0.96 -13.78
N VAL A 149 -7.36 -0.84 -12.65
CA VAL A 149 -8.74 -0.30 -12.63
C VAL A 149 -8.82 1.24 -12.60
N PHE A 150 -7.93 1.93 -11.90
CA PHE A 150 -8.05 3.38 -11.66
C PHE A 150 -7.43 4.22 -12.80
N PRO A 151 -6.10 4.20 -13.02
CA PRO A 151 -5.51 4.94 -14.13
C PRO A 151 -5.78 4.30 -15.49
N PHE A 152 -5.81 2.96 -15.58
CA PHE A 152 -5.84 2.25 -16.86
C PHE A 152 -7.21 1.70 -17.27
N ASN A 153 -8.27 1.98 -16.50
CA ASN A 153 -9.66 1.70 -16.85
C ASN A 153 -9.90 0.23 -17.27
N LYS A 154 -9.26 -0.73 -16.57
CA LYS A 154 -9.39 -2.17 -16.83
C LYS A 154 -10.33 -2.84 -15.82
N ASN A 155 -11.22 -3.70 -16.31
CA ASN A 155 -12.14 -4.45 -15.48
C ASN A 155 -11.44 -5.57 -14.70
N ILE A 156 -11.18 -5.33 -13.41
CA ILE A 156 -10.56 -6.31 -12.49
C ILE A 156 -11.52 -7.38 -11.95
N SER A 157 -12.72 -7.52 -12.53
CA SER A 157 -13.52 -8.76 -12.44
C SER A 157 -13.23 -9.74 -13.57
N ASN A 158 -12.37 -9.40 -14.53
CA ASN A 158 -11.99 -10.26 -15.65
C ASN A 158 -10.88 -11.24 -15.23
N ASP A 159 -11.16 -12.55 -15.32
CA ASP A 159 -10.20 -13.60 -14.95
C ASP A 159 -8.89 -13.53 -15.73
N GLN A 160 -8.91 -13.26 -17.03
CA GLN A 160 -7.67 -13.20 -17.84
C GLN A 160 -6.76 -12.06 -17.36
N LEU A 161 -7.33 -10.88 -17.10
CA LEU A 161 -6.57 -9.76 -16.54
C LEU A 161 -5.95 -10.11 -15.19
N LEU A 162 -6.71 -10.77 -14.31
CA LEU A 162 -6.21 -11.20 -13.00
C LEU A 162 -5.11 -12.25 -13.13
N ILE A 163 -5.23 -13.19 -14.07
CA ILE A 163 -4.19 -14.17 -14.41
C ILE A 163 -2.91 -13.43 -14.83
N ASP A 164 -3.03 -12.45 -15.73
CA ASP A 164 -1.88 -11.70 -16.24
C ASP A 164 -1.18 -10.89 -15.13
N ILE A 165 -1.95 -10.27 -14.23
CA ILE A 165 -1.40 -9.55 -13.07
C ILE A 165 -0.66 -10.52 -12.14
N VAL A 166 -1.25 -11.67 -11.83
CA VAL A 166 -0.63 -12.68 -10.94
C VAL A 166 0.62 -13.29 -11.56
N ASN A 167 0.62 -13.54 -12.87
CA ASN A 167 1.81 -13.97 -13.61
C ASN A 167 2.92 -12.91 -13.55
N SER A 168 2.57 -11.62 -13.65
CA SER A 168 3.55 -10.52 -13.60
C SER A 168 4.29 -10.38 -12.26
N ILE A 169 3.75 -10.97 -11.19
CA ILE A 169 4.39 -11.01 -9.86
C ILE A 169 5.06 -12.36 -9.56
N GLY A 170 5.23 -13.22 -10.59
CA GLY A 170 5.98 -14.46 -10.48
C GLY A 170 5.21 -15.66 -9.92
N LEU A 171 3.88 -15.60 -9.86
CA LEU A 171 3.02 -16.69 -9.40
C LEU A 171 2.26 -17.33 -10.58
N ASN A 172 1.71 -18.54 -10.38
CA ASN A 172 0.86 -19.20 -11.36
C ASN A 172 -0.55 -18.59 -11.36
N GLY A 173 -0.80 -17.66 -12.28
CA GLY A 173 -2.07 -16.94 -12.37
C GLY A 173 -3.27 -17.83 -12.63
N GLU A 174 -3.16 -18.82 -13.52
CA GLU A 174 -4.26 -19.74 -13.84
C GLU A 174 -4.69 -20.55 -12.60
N GLU A 175 -3.72 -21.06 -11.84
CA GLU A 175 -3.98 -21.82 -10.62
C GLU A 175 -4.62 -20.95 -9.55
N ILE A 176 -4.06 -19.76 -9.31
CA ILE A 176 -4.54 -18.84 -8.26
C ILE A 176 -5.94 -18.32 -8.57
N VAL A 177 -6.22 -17.91 -9.80
CA VAL A 177 -7.55 -17.41 -10.16
C VAL A 177 -8.57 -18.53 -10.08
N LYS A 178 -8.23 -19.75 -10.53
CA LYS A 178 -9.08 -20.93 -10.34
C LYS A 178 -9.36 -21.23 -8.86
N GLU A 179 -8.33 -21.18 -8.01
CA GLU A 179 -8.46 -21.38 -6.56
C GLU A 179 -9.32 -20.28 -5.91
N SER A 180 -9.24 -19.04 -6.41
CA SER A 180 -10.03 -17.91 -5.92
C SER A 180 -11.54 -18.06 -6.14
N HIS A 181 -11.96 -18.97 -7.03
CA HIS A 181 -13.37 -19.29 -7.27
C HIS A 181 -13.89 -20.44 -6.39
N LEU A 182 -13.04 -21.05 -5.56
CA LEU A 182 -13.44 -22.12 -4.65
C LEU A 182 -14.03 -21.56 -3.34
N PRO A 183 -14.89 -22.34 -2.64
CA PRO A 183 -15.48 -21.92 -1.37
C PRO A 183 -14.46 -21.48 -0.30
N ALA A 184 -13.29 -22.13 -0.25
CA ALA A 184 -12.23 -21.80 0.70
C ALA A 184 -11.73 -20.34 0.56
N ALA A 185 -11.66 -19.80 -0.66
CA ALA A 185 -11.27 -18.42 -0.88
C ALA A 185 -12.35 -17.43 -0.40
N GLN A 186 -13.64 -17.80 -0.56
CA GLN A 186 -14.75 -17.03 -0.01
C GLN A 186 -14.79 -17.07 1.52
N GLU A 187 -14.50 -18.22 2.13
CA GLU A 187 -14.38 -18.36 3.59
C GLU A 187 -13.24 -17.48 4.14
N SER A 188 -12.07 -17.50 3.49
CA SER A 188 -10.95 -16.63 3.88
C SER A 188 -11.27 -15.13 3.72
N LEU A 189 -12.03 -14.75 2.69
CA LEU A 189 -12.52 -13.37 2.56
C LEU A 189 -13.54 -13.01 3.65
N GLN A 190 -14.40 -13.96 4.04
CA GLN A 190 -15.37 -13.76 5.12
C GLN A 190 -14.68 -13.55 6.49
N GLU A 191 -13.51 -14.16 6.72
CA GLU A 191 -12.69 -13.91 7.91
C GLU A 191 -12.25 -12.44 8.00
N ASP A 192 -11.87 -11.83 6.87
CA ASP A 192 -11.53 -10.39 6.83
C ASP A 192 -12.76 -9.54 7.19
N PHE A 193 -13.95 -9.88 6.68
CA PHE A 193 -15.18 -9.15 7.02
C PHE A 193 -15.54 -9.26 8.50
N ILE A 194 -15.39 -10.45 9.08
CA ILE A 194 -15.60 -10.67 10.51
C ILE A 194 -14.59 -9.84 11.32
N MET A 195 -13.32 -9.84 10.92
CA MET A 195 -12.29 -9.07 11.61
C MET A 195 -12.53 -7.56 11.50
N ALA A 196 -12.82 -7.05 10.29
CA ALA A 196 -13.20 -5.65 10.07
C ALA A 196 -14.43 -5.26 10.91
N GLY A 197 -15.42 -6.14 11.00
CA GLY A 197 -16.59 -5.95 11.86
C GLY A 197 -16.26 -5.88 13.34
N ARG A 198 -15.36 -6.74 13.84
CA ARG A 198 -14.85 -6.73 15.22
C ARG A 198 -14.08 -5.45 15.54
N LEU A 199 -13.32 -4.93 14.57
CA LEU A 199 -12.63 -3.64 14.66
C LEU A 199 -13.59 -2.42 14.52
N GLY A 200 -14.88 -2.68 14.33
CA GLY A 200 -15.91 -1.64 14.21
C GLY A 200 -15.77 -0.79 12.96
N VAL A 201 -15.28 -1.38 11.86
CA VAL A 201 -15.19 -0.72 10.56
C VAL A 201 -16.59 -0.64 9.93
N ARG A 202 -16.87 0.52 9.33
CA ARG A 202 -18.17 0.84 8.70
C ARG A 202 -18.01 1.46 7.29
N GLY A 203 -16.79 1.66 6.84
CA GLY A 203 -16.47 2.26 5.55
C GLY A 203 -14.96 2.21 5.29
N PHE A 204 -14.58 2.50 4.05
CA PHE A 204 -13.20 2.40 3.60
C PHE A 204 -12.69 3.75 3.05
N PRO A 205 -11.36 4.01 3.12
CA PRO A 205 -10.38 3.25 3.89
C PRO A 205 -10.58 3.46 5.39
N THR A 206 -10.25 2.46 6.21
CA THR A 206 -10.13 2.63 7.67
C THR A 206 -8.83 2.00 8.14
N ILE A 207 -8.07 2.74 8.94
CA ILE A 207 -6.82 2.27 9.55
C ILE A 207 -7.01 2.18 11.07
N ILE A 208 -6.61 1.06 11.66
CA ILE A 208 -6.66 0.82 13.10
C ILE A 208 -5.27 0.48 13.60
N PHE A 209 -4.78 1.26 14.57
CA PHE A 209 -3.54 1.00 15.29
C PHE A 209 -3.88 0.27 16.59
N LEU A 210 -3.26 -0.88 16.88
CA LEU A 210 -3.45 -1.66 18.10
C LEU A 210 -2.08 -1.93 18.76
N ASN A 211 -1.95 -1.64 20.06
CA ASN A 211 -0.80 -2.09 20.84
C ASN A 211 -0.96 -3.52 21.37
N GLU A 212 0.06 -4.03 22.06
CA GLU A 212 0.08 -5.36 22.68
C GLU A 212 -1.09 -5.58 23.68
N GLU A 213 -1.59 -4.51 24.31
CA GLU A 213 -2.74 -4.56 25.23
C GLU A 213 -4.10 -4.54 24.49
N GLN A 214 -4.11 -4.62 23.16
CA GLN A 214 -5.31 -4.53 22.31
C GLN A 214 -6.09 -3.21 22.48
N LYS A 215 -5.41 -2.14 22.92
CA LYS A 215 -5.94 -0.78 22.90
C LYS A 215 -5.58 -0.12 21.58
N GLY A 216 -6.52 0.64 21.02
CA GLY A 216 -6.37 1.14 19.67
C GLY A 216 -6.92 2.53 19.37
N VAL A 217 -6.34 3.10 18.31
CA VAL A 217 -6.80 4.34 17.67
C VAL A 217 -7.27 3.99 16.26
N LYS A 218 -8.44 4.51 15.88
CA LYS A 218 -9.05 4.30 14.56
C LYS A 218 -9.07 5.60 13.77
N VAL A 219 -8.54 5.56 12.56
CA VAL A 219 -8.55 6.67 11.58
C VAL A 219 -9.46 6.27 10.41
N VAL A 220 -10.57 6.99 10.24
CA VAL A 220 -11.60 6.70 9.23
C VAL A 220 -11.48 7.67 8.06
N GLY A 221 -11.46 7.12 6.84
CA GLY A 221 -11.32 7.84 5.58
C GLY A 221 -9.86 8.12 5.21
N ALA A 222 -9.65 8.63 4.00
CA ALA A 222 -8.37 9.17 3.59
C ALA A 222 -8.13 10.49 4.35
N ARG A 223 -7.16 10.50 5.26
CA ARG A 223 -6.84 11.65 6.11
C ARG A 223 -5.46 12.21 5.77
N PRO A 224 -5.16 13.46 6.16
CA PRO A 224 -3.81 14.00 6.06
C PRO A 224 -2.78 13.15 6.81
N TYR A 225 -1.54 13.19 6.34
CA TYR A 225 -0.40 12.45 6.89
C TYR A 225 -0.26 12.57 8.42
N ASP A 226 -0.41 13.78 8.98
CA ASP A 226 -0.26 14.06 10.40
C ASP A 226 -1.22 13.27 11.28
N ASN A 227 -2.41 12.91 10.79
CA ASN A 227 -3.37 12.10 11.53
C ASN A 227 -2.82 10.69 11.82
N TYR A 228 -2.09 10.09 10.88
CA TYR A 228 -1.49 8.77 11.05
C TYR A 228 -0.31 8.82 12.02
N VAL A 229 0.52 9.87 11.93
CA VAL A 229 1.63 10.10 12.87
C VAL A 229 1.10 10.32 14.29
N GLN A 230 0.06 11.12 14.46
CA GLN A 230 -0.58 11.35 15.75
C GLN A 230 -1.19 10.05 16.32
N ALA A 231 -1.86 9.26 15.49
CA ALA A 231 -2.43 7.97 15.91
C ALA A 231 -1.34 6.99 16.38
N LEU A 232 -0.21 6.90 15.66
CA LEU A 232 0.93 6.09 16.05
C LEU A 232 1.50 6.56 17.41
N LYS A 233 1.73 7.88 17.59
CA LYS A 233 2.23 8.46 18.84
C LYS A 233 1.31 8.26 20.04
N GLN A 234 -0.01 8.22 19.83
CA GLN A 234 -0.97 7.94 20.89
C GLN A 234 -0.90 6.49 21.38
N ILE A 235 -0.62 5.53 20.49
CA ILE A 235 -0.59 4.10 20.81
C ILE A 235 0.78 3.62 21.28
N LEU A 236 1.85 4.25 20.79
CA LEU A 236 3.22 3.98 21.19
C LEU A 236 3.80 5.23 21.89
N PRO A 237 3.51 5.46 23.18
CA PRO A 237 3.89 6.70 23.88
C PRO A 237 5.39 6.84 24.18
N GLU A 238 6.26 6.03 23.58
CA GLU A 238 7.70 6.16 23.75
C GLU A 238 8.19 7.51 23.18
N GLU A 239 9.05 8.21 23.94
CA GLU A 239 9.53 9.56 23.60
C GLU A 239 10.36 9.62 22.30
N ASN A 240 10.69 8.48 21.69
CA ASN A 240 11.62 8.38 20.56
C ASN A 240 11.01 7.76 19.28
N ILE A 241 9.71 7.94 18.97
CA ILE A 241 9.24 7.65 17.61
C ILE A 241 9.83 8.67 16.64
N GLN A 242 10.74 8.22 15.78
CA GLN A 242 11.38 9.06 14.76
C GLN A 242 11.08 8.52 13.36
N PRO A 243 10.80 9.39 12.38
CA PRO A 243 10.70 8.97 10.99
C PRO A 243 12.08 8.51 10.50
N LYS A 244 12.11 7.42 9.73
CA LYS A 244 13.30 7.06 8.94
C LYS A 244 13.45 8.00 7.76
N ALA A 245 14.68 8.16 7.29
CA ALA A 245 14.92 8.77 6.00
C ALA A 245 14.27 7.91 4.91
N ILE A 246 13.51 8.58 4.03
CA ILE A 246 12.87 7.93 2.90
C ILE A 246 13.95 7.43 1.93
N ASN A 247 13.73 6.24 1.39
CA ASN A 247 14.65 5.63 0.43
C ASN A 247 14.79 6.46 -0.85
N THR A 248 15.88 6.24 -1.60
CA THR A 248 16.09 6.93 -2.88
C THR A 248 14.98 6.60 -3.88
N LEU A 249 14.69 7.53 -4.80
CA LEU A 249 13.63 7.35 -5.80
C LEU A 249 13.83 6.06 -6.60
N GLN A 250 15.09 5.75 -6.95
CA GLN A 250 15.45 4.51 -7.63
C GLN A 250 15.03 3.27 -6.84
N HIS A 251 15.29 3.24 -5.53
CA HIS A 251 14.94 2.09 -4.69
C HIS A 251 13.42 1.92 -4.56
N VAL A 252 12.69 3.02 -4.39
CA VAL A 252 11.22 2.99 -4.32
C VAL A 252 10.65 2.51 -5.66
N LEU A 253 11.15 3.01 -6.80
CA LEU A 253 10.70 2.55 -8.11
C LEU A 253 11.04 1.07 -8.39
N GLN A 254 12.18 0.56 -7.91
CA GLN A 254 12.51 -0.87 -8.03
C GLN A 254 11.50 -1.77 -7.30
N LYS A 255 11.05 -1.32 -6.12
CA LYS A 255 10.07 -2.04 -5.31
C LYS A 255 8.66 -1.95 -5.91
N GLU A 256 8.30 -0.79 -6.43
CA GLU A 256 6.91 -0.45 -6.76
C GLU A 256 6.60 -0.60 -8.26
N GLY A 257 7.64 -0.59 -9.11
CA GLY A 257 7.56 -0.68 -10.56
C GLY A 257 7.14 0.63 -11.25
N LEU A 258 6.16 1.34 -10.69
CA LEU A 258 5.62 2.59 -11.19
C LEU A 258 5.27 3.53 -10.04
N LEU A 259 5.57 4.83 -10.19
CA LEU A 259 5.09 5.90 -9.30
C LEU A 259 4.45 7.03 -10.08
N PHE A 260 3.29 7.51 -9.63
CA PHE A 260 2.70 8.75 -10.13
C PHE A 260 3.42 9.98 -9.57
N SER A 261 3.42 11.09 -10.31
CA SER A 261 4.01 12.35 -9.87
C SER A 261 3.43 12.78 -8.52
N ARG A 262 2.12 12.63 -8.31
CA ARG A 262 1.42 12.88 -7.04
C ARG A 262 1.96 12.05 -5.87
N GLU A 263 2.39 10.81 -6.12
CA GLU A 263 3.03 9.98 -5.11
C GLU A 263 4.42 10.49 -4.76
N ILE A 264 5.21 10.89 -5.77
CA ILE A 264 6.56 11.44 -5.58
C ILE A 264 6.50 12.77 -4.80
N GLU A 265 5.54 13.63 -5.11
CA GLU A 265 5.28 14.86 -4.36
C GLU A 265 5.08 14.60 -2.87
N GLU A 266 4.18 13.67 -2.54
CA GLU A 266 3.85 13.35 -1.15
C GLU A 266 5.05 12.72 -0.45
N LEU A 267 5.71 11.76 -1.12
CA LEU A 267 6.82 11.01 -0.58
C LEU A 267 8.02 11.92 -0.28
N TYR A 268 8.40 12.82 -1.18
CA TYR A 268 9.59 13.66 -1.02
C TYR A 268 9.31 15.09 -0.57
N ASN A 269 8.05 15.42 -0.20
CA ASN A 269 7.61 16.76 0.19
C ASN A 269 7.90 17.82 -0.88
N LEU A 270 7.61 17.50 -2.14
CA LEU A 270 7.86 18.36 -3.29
C LEU A 270 6.59 19.09 -3.72
N ALA A 271 6.73 20.30 -4.25
CA ALA A 271 5.67 20.90 -5.03
C ALA A 271 5.59 20.23 -6.41
N GLN A 272 4.40 20.20 -7.02
CA GLN A 272 4.15 19.54 -8.30
C GLN A 272 5.13 19.98 -9.40
N GLN A 273 5.46 21.28 -9.46
CA GLN A 273 6.39 21.81 -10.46
C GLN A 273 7.84 21.34 -10.28
N ASP A 274 8.22 20.87 -9.09
CA ASP A 274 9.59 20.49 -8.75
C ASP A 274 9.87 18.99 -9.03
N VAL A 275 8.83 18.19 -9.28
CA VAL A 275 8.96 16.74 -9.46
C VAL A 275 9.87 16.39 -10.63
N ALA A 276 9.71 17.06 -11.77
CA ALA A 276 10.52 16.77 -12.96
C ALA A 276 12.02 16.98 -12.70
N ALA A 277 12.38 18.12 -12.11
CA ALA A 277 13.75 18.43 -11.75
C ALA A 277 14.32 17.48 -10.68
N PHE A 278 13.48 17.03 -9.74
CA PHE A 278 13.86 16.03 -8.75
C PHE A 278 14.15 14.67 -9.39
N VAL A 279 13.28 14.19 -10.29
CA VAL A 279 13.47 12.91 -10.99
C VAL A 279 14.77 12.91 -11.81
N GLU A 280 15.03 13.98 -12.57
CA GLU A 280 16.26 14.14 -13.37
C GLU A 280 17.54 14.17 -12.51
N LYS A 281 17.44 14.65 -11.27
CA LYS A 281 18.55 14.69 -10.33
C LYS A 281 18.81 13.31 -9.69
N GLU A 282 17.75 12.59 -9.35
CA GLU A 282 17.84 11.34 -8.57
C GLU A 282 18.05 10.09 -9.44
N LEU A 283 17.69 10.14 -10.73
CA LEU A 283 17.83 9.03 -11.66
C LEU A 283 18.82 9.36 -12.78
N ALA A 284 19.62 8.37 -13.18
CA ALA A 284 20.50 8.52 -14.33
C ALA A 284 19.68 8.74 -15.62
N ALA A 285 20.19 9.59 -16.51
CA ALA A 285 19.64 9.73 -17.86
C ALA A 285 19.54 8.35 -18.53
N ASP A 286 18.45 8.13 -19.28
CA ASP A 286 18.12 6.87 -19.96
C ASP A 286 17.85 5.65 -19.05
N SER A 287 17.74 5.82 -17.73
CA SER A 287 17.39 4.73 -16.80
C SER A 287 15.89 4.59 -16.51
N TYR A 288 15.07 5.53 -17.02
CA TYR A 288 13.63 5.60 -16.76
C TYR A 288 12.87 6.16 -17.95
N ILE A 289 11.56 5.91 -17.96
CA ILE A 289 10.58 6.57 -18.83
C ILE A 289 9.63 7.43 -18.01
N VAL A 290 9.12 8.47 -18.65
CA VAL A 290 8.03 9.30 -18.14
C VAL A 290 6.88 9.21 -19.13
N GLU A 291 5.76 8.73 -18.65
CA GLU A 291 4.52 8.64 -19.42
C GLU A 291 3.42 9.44 -18.71
N GLU A 292 2.26 9.57 -19.35
CA GLU A 292 1.14 10.34 -18.81
C GLU A 292 -0.17 9.57 -19.00
N VAL A 293 -1.00 9.55 -17.96
CA VAL A 293 -2.33 8.96 -17.98
C VAL A 293 -3.28 9.86 -17.23
N LEU A 294 -4.42 10.20 -17.84
CA LEU A 294 -5.44 11.08 -17.26
C LEU A 294 -4.88 12.45 -16.79
N GLY A 295 -3.88 12.98 -17.50
CA GLY A 295 -3.23 14.25 -17.16
C GLY A 295 -2.23 14.16 -16.00
N GLU A 296 -1.97 12.96 -15.47
CA GLU A 296 -1.02 12.71 -14.41
C GLU A 296 0.19 11.94 -14.96
N LYS A 297 1.39 12.47 -14.71
CA LYS A 297 2.63 11.82 -15.13
C LYS A 297 2.97 10.66 -14.21
N TYR A 298 3.57 9.61 -14.76
CA TYR A 298 4.16 8.54 -13.98
C TYR A 298 5.53 8.13 -14.50
N ILE A 299 6.34 7.61 -13.59
CA ILE A 299 7.73 7.24 -13.81
C ILE A 299 7.85 5.73 -13.66
N GLN A 300 8.58 5.10 -14.58
CA GLN A 300 8.97 3.70 -14.50
C GLN A 300 10.44 3.55 -14.84
N LEU A 301 11.13 2.58 -14.21
CA LEU A 301 12.49 2.24 -14.61
C LEU A 301 12.47 1.43 -15.91
N ASN A 302 13.50 1.63 -16.73
CA ASN A 302 13.73 0.77 -17.88
C ASN A 302 14.05 -0.66 -17.40
N GLN A 303 13.40 -1.65 -18.02
CA GLN A 303 13.65 -3.07 -17.79
C GLN A 303 14.97 -3.52 -18.42
#